data_AF-A0A7S0DUU9-F1
#
_entry.id   AF-A0A7S0DUU9-F1
#
_cell.length_a   1.000
_cell.length_b   1.000
_cell.length_c   1.000
_cell.angle_alpha   90.00
_cell.angle_beta   90.00
_cell.angle_gamma   90.00
#
_symmetry.space_group_name_H-M   'P 1'
#
loop_
_entity.id
_entity.type
_entity.pdbx_description
1 polymer ?
#
loop_
_entity_poly.entity_id
_entity_poly.type
_entity_poly.pdbx_seq_one_letter_code
_entity_poly.pdbx_strand_id
1 'polypeptide(L)'
;MAYAAFLKKQDKIKLPEKLDLIKTGPMKELAPYNDNWFYVRCAALARRLYVRQGTGVGGFSKVFGGKKRRGTLPGHFTRASRGVIRKALQQLEKIGVLEKMPEKDGGRRITQQARGDLDRIAIEIYASKQ
;
A
#
# COMPACT_ATOMS: atom_id res chain seq x y z
N MET A 1 11.45 -3.95 4.96
CA MET A 1 11.54 -3.26 3.66
C MET A 1 11.87 -4.19 2.49
N ALA A 2 12.17 -5.48 2.73
CA ALA A 2 12.56 -6.43 1.68
C ALA A 2 11.57 -6.56 0.53
N TYR A 3 10.25 -6.65 0.80
CA TYR A 3 9.26 -6.74 -0.28
C TYR A 3 9.20 -5.49 -1.15
N ALA A 4 9.44 -4.30 -0.59
CA ALA A 4 9.51 -3.07 -1.40
C ALA A 4 10.74 -3.08 -2.31
N ALA A 5 11.87 -3.59 -1.83
CA ALA A 5 13.06 -3.77 -2.64
C ALA A 5 12.86 -4.83 -3.75
N PHE A 6 12.14 -5.92 -3.45
CA PHE A 6 11.75 -6.93 -4.45
C PHE A 6 10.89 -6.32 -5.57
N LEU A 7 9.86 -5.54 -5.21
CA LEU A 7 9.02 -4.84 -6.18
C LEU A 7 9.81 -3.83 -7.02
N LYS A 8 10.81 -3.18 -6.44
CA LYS A 8 11.70 -2.27 -7.17
C LYS A 8 12.59 -3.03 -8.16
N LYS A 9 13.17 -4.16 -7.75
CA LYS A 9 13.98 -5.03 -8.63
C LYS A 9 13.20 -5.57 -9.82
N GLN A 10 11.91 -5.83 -9.65
CA GLN A 10 11.06 -6.31 -10.74
C GLN A 10 10.76 -5.22 -11.78
N ASP A 11 10.78 -3.94 -11.40
CA ASP A 11 10.49 -2.78 -12.24
C ASP A 11 9.17 -2.82 -13.05
N LYS A 12 8.21 -3.66 -12.63
CA LYS A 12 6.91 -3.80 -13.30
C LYS A 12 5.87 -2.77 -12.85
N ILE A 13 6.14 -2.03 -11.76
CA ILE A 13 5.22 -1.01 -11.22
C ILE A 13 5.44 0.30 -11.96
N LYS A 14 4.44 0.74 -12.74
CA LYS A 14 4.43 2.09 -13.30
C LYS A 14 4.19 3.11 -12.18
N LEU A 15 5.17 3.97 -11.94
CA LEU A 15 5.07 5.07 -10.99
C LEU A 15 4.04 6.11 -11.48
N PRO A 16 3.23 6.70 -10.59
CA PRO A 16 2.35 7.81 -10.95
C PRO A 16 3.14 9.04 -11.43
N GLU A 17 2.67 9.72 -12.47
CA GLU A 17 3.33 10.90 -13.08
C GLU A 17 3.71 12.02 -12.09
N LYS A 18 2.90 12.26 -11.05
CA LYS A 18 3.11 13.33 -10.06
C LYS A 18 3.61 12.79 -8.73
N LEU A 19 4.40 11.72 -8.72
CA LEU A 19 4.82 11.06 -7.48
C LEU A 19 5.53 12.01 -6.50
N ASP A 20 6.38 12.89 -7.04
CA ASP A 20 7.26 13.76 -6.25
C ASP A 20 6.51 14.96 -5.63
N LEU A 21 5.39 15.33 -6.23
CA LEU A 21 4.55 16.46 -5.79
C LEU A 21 3.47 16.04 -4.79
N ILE A 22 3.16 14.75 -4.68
CA ILE A 22 1.99 14.27 -3.95
C ILE A 22 2.35 13.90 -2.51
N LYS A 23 1.55 14.43 -1.58
CA LYS A 23 1.49 13.92 -0.20
C LYS A 23 0.55 12.71 -0.07
N THR A 24 0.87 11.82 0.87
CA THR A 24 0.13 10.56 1.10
C THR A 24 -1.28 10.76 1.67
N GLY A 25 -1.58 11.92 2.25
CA GLY A 25 -2.91 12.26 2.72
C GLY A 25 -3.05 13.71 3.16
N PRO A 26 -4.29 14.20 3.37
CA PRO A 26 -4.56 15.56 3.79
C PRO A 26 -4.00 15.93 5.17
N MET A 27 -3.81 14.96 6.06
CA MET A 27 -3.20 15.20 7.38
C MET A 27 -1.70 15.46 7.34
N LYS A 28 -1.03 15.14 6.23
CA LYS A 28 0.41 15.37 6.11
C LYS A 28 0.64 16.80 5.65
N GLU A 29 1.61 17.44 6.31
CA GLU A 29 2.06 18.79 5.97
C GLU A 29 3.11 18.71 4.86
N LEU A 30 4.02 17.75 4.95
CA LEU A 30 5.11 17.53 4.00
C LEU A 30 4.94 16.27 3.15
N ALA A 31 5.63 16.24 2.02
CA ALA A 31 5.76 15.06 1.17
C ALA A 31 6.62 13.97 1.86
N PRO A 32 6.51 12.70 1.45
CA PRO A 32 7.38 11.64 1.96
C PRO A 32 8.84 11.88 1.58
N TYR A 33 9.76 11.73 2.54
CA TYR A 33 11.21 11.93 2.32
C TYR A 33 11.91 10.81 1.55
N ASN A 34 11.31 9.61 1.49
CA ASN A 34 11.91 8.47 0.81
C ASN A 34 11.39 8.37 -0.62
N ASP A 35 12.25 8.48 -1.63
CA ASP A 35 11.87 8.39 -3.04
C ASP A 35 11.12 7.09 -3.38
N ASN A 36 11.47 5.99 -2.70
CA ASN A 36 10.85 4.68 -2.89
C ASN A 36 9.55 4.51 -2.08
N TRP A 37 8.96 5.59 -1.55
CA TRP A 37 7.77 5.52 -0.69
C TRP A 37 6.59 4.83 -1.37
N PHE A 38 6.48 4.91 -2.70
CA PHE A 38 5.41 4.26 -3.44
C PHE A 38 5.51 2.74 -3.38
N TYR A 39 6.71 2.18 -3.55
CA TYR A 39 6.98 0.75 -3.41
C TYR A 39 6.71 0.27 -1.98
N VAL A 40 7.10 1.09 -1.00
CA VAL A 40 6.79 0.82 0.42
C VAL A 40 5.27 0.81 0.66
N ARG A 41 4.53 1.72 0.03
CA ARG A 41 3.06 1.76 0.11
C ARG A 41 2.43 0.51 -0.50
N CYS A 42 2.90 0.09 -1.67
CA CYS A 42 2.45 -1.14 -2.33
C CYS A 42 2.71 -2.37 -1.46
N ALA A 43 3.91 -2.48 -0.86
CA ALA A 43 4.25 -3.56 0.05
C ALA A 43 3.35 -3.59 1.29
N ALA A 44 3.08 -2.44 1.90
CA ALA A 44 2.18 -2.34 3.05
C ALA A 44 0.74 -2.74 2.71
N LEU A 45 0.26 -2.37 1.51
CA LEU A 45 -1.06 -2.78 1.02
C LEU A 45 -1.14 -4.30 0.80
N ALA A 46 -0.14 -4.90 0.14
CA ALA A 46 -0.07 -6.34 -0.08
C ALA A 46 -0.09 -7.11 1.24
N ARG A 47 0.71 -6.67 2.23
CA ARG A 47 0.71 -7.28 3.58
C ARG A 47 -0.64 -7.16 4.29
N ARG A 48 -1.32 -6.02 4.16
CA ARG A 48 -2.63 -5.84 4.79
C ARG A 48 -3.69 -6.76 4.18
N LEU A 49 -3.64 -6.95 2.86
CA LEU A 49 -4.53 -7.87 2.15
C LEU A 49 -4.25 -9.34 2.46
N TYR A 50 -2.97 -9.69 2.67
CA TYR A 50 -2.61 -11.03 3.15
C TYR A 50 -3.33 -11.37 4.45
N VAL A 51 -3.38 -10.44 5.42
CA VAL A 51 -4.06 -10.67 6.71
C VAL A 51 -5.58 -10.60 6.57
N ARG A 52 -6.09 -9.56 5.90
CA ARG A 52 -7.52 -9.28 5.82
C ARG A 52 -7.95 -9.05 4.38
N GLN A 53 -8.42 -10.14 3.78
CA GLN A 53 -8.98 -10.16 2.44
C GLN A 53 -10.31 -9.38 2.37
N GLY A 54 -10.75 -9.00 1.17
CA GLY A 54 -12.00 -8.26 0.96
C GLY A 54 -11.94 -6.77 1.34
N THR A 55 -10.74 -6.22 1.58
CA THR A 55 -10.61 -4.79 1.96
C THR A 55 -10.61 -3.89 0.71
N GLY A 56 -11.47 -2.87 0.69
CA GLY A 56 -11.52 -1.85 -0.38
C GLY A 56 -10.72 -0.57 -0.08
N VAL A 57 -10.67 0.34 -1.07
CA VAL A 57 -9.97 1.65 -0.95
C VAL A 57 -10.42 2.44 0.27
N GLY A 58 -11.72 2.41 0.60
CA GLY A 58 -12.27 3.09 1.77
C GLY A 58 -11.70 2.54 3.09
N GLY A 59 -11.56 1.22 3.20
CA GLY A 59 -10.93 0.56 4.35
C GLY A 59 -9.48 0.95 4.50
N PHE A 60 -8.71 0.89 3.40
CA PHE A 60 -7.30 1.33 3.41
C PHE A 60 -7.15 2.80 3.75
N SER A 61 -8.07 3.67 3.30
CA SER A 61 -8.02 5.09 3.62
C SER A 61 -8.20 5.38 5.12
N LYS A 62 -8.90 4.49 5.86
CA LYS A 62 -8.98 4.56 7.31
C LYS A 62 -7.69 4.02 7.96
N VAL A 63 -7.18 2.89 7.50
CA VAL A 63 -5.96 2.25 8.05
C VAL A 63 -4.74 3.17 7.92
N PHE A 64 -4.56 3.81 6.77
CA PHE A 64 -3.45 4.74 6.54
C PHE A 64 -3.78 6.18 6.94
N GLY A 65 -4.97 6.43 7.49
CA GLY A 65 -5.39 7.73 7.99
C GLY A 65 -4.63 8.14 9.25
N GLY A 66 -4.91 9.33 9.76
CA GLY A 66 -4.24 9.83 10.95
C GLY A 66 -4.83 11.15 11.46
N LYS A 67 -4.31 11.60 12.60
CA LYS A 67 -4.69 12.88 13.21
C LYS A 67 -4.16 14.03 12.34
N LYS A 68 -5.05 14.95 11.95
CA LYS A 68 -4.69 16.20 11.27
C LYS A 68 -4.55 17.30 12.31
N ARG A 69 -3.41 18.01 12.28
CA ARG A 69 -3.23 19.27 13.02
C ARG A 69 -4.05 20.36 12.34
N ARG A 70 -4.84 21.10 13.12
CA ARG A 70 -5.74 22.18 12.63
C ARG A 70 -5.35 23.55 13.19
N GLY A 71 -4.05 23.77 13.43
CA GLY A 71 -3.55 24.96 14.10
C GLY A 71 -3.99 24.99 15.56
N THR A 72 -4.77 26.02 15.93
CA THR A 72 -5.30 26.25 17.28
C THR A 72 -6.44 25.29 17.64
N LEU A 73 -7.16 24.74 16.65
CA LEU A 73 -8.28 23.84 16.93
C LEU A 73 -7.81 22.42 17.30
N PRO A 74 -8.59 21.67 18.11
CA PRO A 74 -8.32 20.28 18.41
C PRO A 74 -8.12 19.43 17.16
N GLY A 75 -7.15 18.52 17.22
CA GLY A 75 -6.83 17.64 16.10
C GLY A 75 -7.88 16.53 15.93
N HIS A 76 -8.37 16.34 14.71
CA HIS A 76 -9.34 15.30 14.36
C HIS A 76 -8.73 14.26 13.43
N PHE A 77 -9.30 13.05 13.44
CA PHE A 77 -8.93 12.00 12.51
C PHE A 77 -9.35 12.36 11.07
N THR A 78 -8.44 12.17 10.12
CA THR A 78 -8.74 12.31 8.69
C THR A 78 -8.23 11.09 7.92
N ARG A 79 -8.92 10.77 6.83
CA ARG A 79 -8.59 9.62 5.98
C ARG A 79 -7.41 9.96 5.06
N ALA A 80 -6.64 8.94 4.69
CA ALA A 80 -5.57 9.07 3.71
C ALA A 80 -6.08 9.37 2.29
N SER A 81 -5.16 9.78 1.40
CA SER A 81 -5.48 10.03 0.00
C SER A 81 -5.92 8.73 -0.69
N ARG A 82 -7.19 8.71 -1.13
CA ARG A 82 -7.77 7.56 -1.85
C ARG A 82 -7.16 7.38 -3.24
N GLY A 83 -6.71 8.47 -3.87
CA GLY A 83 -6.12 8.44 -5.22
C GLY A 83 -4.82 7.64 -5.26
N VAL A 84 -3.92 7.89 -4.30
CA VAL A 84 -2.65 7.16 -4.17
C VAL A 84 -2.89 5.67 -3.92
N ILE A 85 -3.78 5.35 -2.99
CA ILE A 85 -4.12 3.96 -2.64
C ILE A 85 -4.73 3.24 -3.84
N ARG A 86 -5.66 3.89 -4.56
CA ARG A 86 -6.29 3.29 -5.74
C ARG A 86 -5.26 2.99 -6.84
N LYS A 87 -4.37 3.94 -7.15
CA LYS A 87 -3.30 3.74 -8.14
C LYS A 87 -2.38 2.58 -7.73
N ALA A 88 -1.98 2.51 -6.46
CA ALA A 88 -1.16 1.41 -5.96
C ALA A 88 -1.86 0.05 -6.13
N LEU A 89 -3.15 -0.06 -5.79
CA LEU A 89 -3.92 -1.30 -5.97
C LEU A 89 -4.04 -1.67 -7.45
N GLN A 90 -4.32 -0.72 -8.34
CA GLN A 90 -4.40 -0.96 -9.78
C GLN A 90 -3.08 -1.46 -10.36
N GLN A 91 -1.94 -0.93 -9.91
CA GLN A 91 -0.63 -1.41 -10.37
C GLN A 91 -0.33 -2.83 -9.84
N LEU A 92 -0.70 -3.12 -8.59
CA LEU A 92 -0.56 -4.47 -8.04
C LEU A 92 -1.48 -5.50 -8.72
N GLU A 93 -2.69 -5.07 -9.14
CA GLU A 93 -3.60 -5.87 -9.96
C GLU A 93 -2.96 -6.18 -11.34
N LYS A 94 -2.31 -5.20 -11.99
CA LYS A 94 -1.62 -5.40 -13.29
C LYS A 94 -0.47 -6.39 -13.23
N ILE A 95 0.23 -6.48 -12.10
CA ILE A 95 1.35 -7.40 -11.91
C ILE A 95 0.86 -8.81 -11.55
N GLY A 96 -0.45 -8.98 -11.30
CA GLY A 96 -1.02 -10.25 -10.86
C GLY A 96 -0.75 -10.54 -9.37
N VAL A 97 -0.39 -9.52 -8.58
CA VAL A 97 -0.23 -9.67 -7.14
C VAL A 97 -1.58 -9.69 -6.43
N LEU A 98 -2.55 -8.95 -6.97
CA LEU A 98 -3.90 -8.83 -6.43
C LEU A 98 -4.93 -9.23 -7.48
N GLU A 99 -6.01 -9.85 -7.00
CA GLU A 99 -7.21 -10.16 -7.75
C GLU A 99 -8.40 -9.36 -7.19
N LYS A 100 -9.34 -9.05 -8.07
CA LYS A 100 -10.66 -8.57 -7.65
C LYS A 100 -11.47 -9.76 -7.16
N MET A 101 -12.12 -9.61 -6.01
CA MET A 101 -13.08 -10.61 -5.55
C MET A 101 -14.34 -10.58 -6.42
N PRO A 102 -15.09 -11.70 -6.49
CA PRO A 102 -16.37 -11.75 -7.19
C PRO A 102 -17.32 -10.66 -6.68
N GLU A 103 -18.19 -10.21 -7.58
CA GLU A 103 -18.95 -8.96 -7.46
C GLU A 103 -19.85 -8.89 -6.21
N LYS A 104 -20.23 -10.04 -5.65
CA LYS A 104 -21.04 -10.17 -4.42
C LYS A 104 -20.30 -9.77 -3.13
N ASP A 105 -19.00 -10.05 -3.02
CA ASP A 105 -18.23 -9.77 -1.80
C ASP A 105 -17.44 -8.46 -1.90
N GLY A 106 -17.15 -8.02 -3.13
CA GLY A 106 -16.41 -6.80 -3.41
C GLY A 106 -14.99 -6.78 -2.83
N GLY A 107 -14.24 -5.72 -3.12
CA GLY A 107 -12.88 -5.56 -2.59
C GLY A 107 -11.81 -6.29 -3.39
N ARG A 108 -10.68 -6.59 -2.73
CA ARG A 108 -9.51 -7.24 -3.34
C ARG A 108 -9.05 -8.40 -2.50
N ARG A 109 -8.46 -9.39 -3.16
CA ARG A 109 -7.80 -10.55 -2.57
C ARG A 109 -6.37 -10.65 -3.09
N ILE A 110 -5.51 -11.27 -2.31
CA ILE A 110 -4.16 -11.62 -2.77
C ILE A 110 -4.20 -12.90 -3.61
N THR A 111 -3.40 -12.96 -4.68
CA THR A 111 -3.32 -14.16 -5.51
C THR A 111 -2.53 -15.27 -4.81
N GLN A 112 -2.71 -16.51 -5.23
CA GLN A 112 -1.97 -17.65 -4.67
C GLN A 112 -0.46 -17.51 -4.90
N GLN A 113 -0.07 -17.05 -6.09
CA GLN A 113 1.34 -16.79 -6.44
C GLN A 113 1.95 -15.72 -5.52
N ALA A 114 1.26 -14.59 -5.35
CA ALA A 114 1.74 -13.51 -4.48
C ALA A 114 1.82 -13.90 -3.01
N ARG A 115 0.95 -14.82 -2.58
CA ARG A 115 1.01 -15.38 -1.23
C ARG A 115 2.31 -16.18 -1.02
N GLY A 116 2.66 -17.05 -1.97
CA GLY A 116 3.92 -17.79 -1.93
C GLY A 116 5.16 -16.90 -1.98
N ASP A 117 5.15 -15.84 -2.79
CA ASP A 117 6.27 -14.89 -2.85
C ASP A 117 6.45 -14.11 -1.54
N LEU A 118 5.36 -13.70 -0.90
CA LEU A 118 5.40 -13.06 0.42
C LEU A 118 5.93 -14.00 1.50
N ASP A 119 5.51 -15.27 1.48
CA ASP A 119 5.95 -16.26 2.45
C ASP A 119 7.44 -16.60 2.27
N ARG A 120 7.93 -16.74 1.03
CA ARG A 120 9.35 -16.93 0.73
C ARG A 120 10.22 -15.79 1.26
N ILE A 121 9.80 -14.54 1.01
CA ILE A 121 10.51 -13.35 1.47
C ILE A 121 10.45 -13.24 3.01
N ALA A 122 9.35 -13.67 3.64
CA ALA A 122 9.27 -13.71 5.09
C ALA A 122 10.26 -14.70 5.71
N ILE A 123 10.43 -15.89 5.09
CA ILE A 123 11.43 -16.88 5.51
C ILE A 123 12.85 -16.32 5.38
N GLU A 124 13.17 -15.66 4.27
CA GLU A 124 14.49 -15.03 4.05
C GLU A 124 14.81 -13.98 5.13
N ILE A 125 13.85 -13.12 5.48
CA ILE A 125 14.01 -12.13 6.55
C ILE A 125 14.19 -12.79 7.91
N TYR A 126 13.46 -13.89 8.16
CA TYR A 126 13.59 -14.62 9.42
C TYR A 126 14.99 -15.22 9.57
N ALA A 127 15.50 -15.85 8.50
CA ALA A 127 16.85 -16.40 8.47
C ALA A 127 17.93 -15.32 8.62
N SER A 128 17.75 -14.14 8.03
CA SER A 128 18.72 -13.03 8.15
C SER A 128 18.77 -12.37 9.53
N LYS A 129 17.82 -12.70 10.42
CA LYS A 129 17.65 -12.06 11.73
C LYS A 129 18.18 -12.91 12.88
N GLN A 130 18.51 -14.18 12.59
CA GLN A 130 19.35 -15.03 13.43
C GLN A 130 20.81 -14.64 13.22
#